data_AF-A0A1M6Y5D0-F1
#
_entry.id   AF-A0A1M6Y5D0-F1
#
_cell.length_a   1.000
_cell.length_b   1.000
_cell.length_c   1.000
_cell.angle_alpha   90.00
_cell.angle_beta   90.00
_cell.angle_gamma   90.00
#
_symmetry.space_group_name_H-M   'P 1'
#
loop_
_entity.id
_entity.type
_entity.pdbx_description
1 polymer ?
#
loop_
_entity_poly.entity_id
_entity_poly.type
_entity_poly.pdbx_seq_one_letter_code
_entity_poly.pdbx_strand_id
1 'polypeptide(L)'
;MTDSNPSFLGRISLAVSTFFRILGDGEFAAGVLRLRNGEAAASTPPAAAASMPTPAPTPAPQPAPTLKEASPDAALQLLGLLQRDARFIDFVEEDIKHYSDADIGVAARLVHEGCRATLREHFTILPIRDEAEGSRVTLAEGFDASAIRLTGNVVGRAPFSGSISHRGWRVDEVRLPKLTDSHNAKVIAPAEVEL
;
A
#
# COMPACT_ATOMS: atom_id res chain seq x y z
N MET A 1 48.74 5.76 -34.26
CA MET A 1 47.72 4.69 -34.38
C MET A 1 48.37 3.57 -35.18
N THR A 2 48.47 2.38 -34.59
CA THR A 2 49.24 1.27 -35.16
C THR A 2 48.37 0.54 -36.18
N ASP A 3 48.56 0.81 -37.48
CA ASP A 3 47.88 0.09 -38.55
C ASP A 3 48.41 -1.35 -38.65
N SER A 4 47.65 -2.31 -38.12
CA SER A 4 47.91 -3.74 -38.33
C SER A 4 47.17 -4.21 -39.55
N ASN A 5 47.86 -4.29 -40.69
CA ASN A 5 47.29 -4.75 -41.95
C ASN A 5 46.99 -6.27 -41.86
N PRO A 6 45.78 -6.76 -42.19
CA PRO A 6 45.46 -8.19 -42.10
C PRO A 6 46.36 -9.06 -42.97
N SER A 7 46.64 -10.29 -42.49
CA SER A 7 47.38 -11.31 -43.23
C SER A 7 46.64 -11.75 -44.50
N PHE A 8 47.33 -12.36 -45.47
CA PHE A 8 46.75 -12.77 -46.75
C PHE A 8 45.51 -13.66 -46.59
N LEU A 9 45.58 -14.68 -45.71
CA LEU A 9 44.43 -15.55 -45.40
C LEU A 9 43.31 -14.78 -44.69
N GLY A 10 43.64 -13.81 -43.82
CA GLY A 10 42.67 -12.91 -43.22
C GLY A 10 41.94 -12.05 -44.24
N ARG A 11 42.62 -11.58 -45.30
CA ARG A 11 42.00 -10.83 -46.39
C ARG A 11 41.04 -11.69 -47.23
N ILE A 12 41.38 -12.95 -47.48
CA ILE A 12 40.49 -13.88 -48.20
C ILE A 12 39.22 -14.15 -47.38
N SER A 13 39.36 -14.46 -46.08
CA SER A 13 38.21 -14.67 -45.19
C SER A 13 37.32 -13.43 -45.09
N LEU A 14 37.94 -12.24 -45.02
CA LEU A 14 37.23 -10.97 -45.02
C LEU A 14 36.47 -10.73 -46.34
N ALA A 15 37.08 -11.00 -47.49
CA ALA A 15 36.44 -10.83 -48.79
C ALA A 15 35.21 -11.74 -48.97
N VAL A 16 35.32 -13.01 -48.58
CA VAL A 16 34.20 -13.96 -48.70
C VAL A 16 33.05 -13.60 -47.75
N SER A 17 33.36 -13.26 -46.50
CA SER A 17 32.32 -12.89 -45.52
C SER A 17 31.63 -11.56 -45.87
N THR A 18 32.38 -10.56 -46.36
CA THR A 18 31.81 -9.29 -46.80
C THR A 18 30.93 -9.44 -48.04
N PHE A 19 31.27 -10.34 -48.99
CA PHE A 19 30.43 -10.63 -50.14
C PHE A 19 29.02 -11.08 -49.75
N PHE A 20 28.89 -12.10 -48.90
CA PHE A 20 27.58 -12.58 -48.46
C PHE A 20 26.84 -11.54 -47.63
N ARG A 21 27.57 -10.76 -46.83
CA ARG A 21 26.99 -9.72 -45.99
C ARG A 21 26.46 -8.54 -46.80
N ILE A 22 27.12 -8.15 -47.88
CA ILE A 22 26.61 -7.15 -48.85
C ILE A 22 25.32 -7.64 -49.51
N LEU A 23 25.21 -8.93 -49.80
CA LEU A 23 24.01 -9.50 -50.42
C LEU A 23 22.81 -9.59 -49.45
N GLY A 24 23.07 -9.82 -48.16
CA GLY A 24 22.04 -10.01 -47.13
C GLY A 24 21.69 -8.77 -46.30
N ASP A 25 22.52 -7.72 -46.31
CA ASP A 25 22.36 -6.51 -45.49
C ASP A 25 22.55 -5.26 -46.37
N GLY A 26 21.42 -4.63 -46.71
CA GLY A 26 21.39 -3.45 -47.58
C GLY A 26 22.01 -2.20 -46.94
N GLU A 27 22.00 -2.08 -45.62
CA GLU A 27 22.57 -0.93 -44.91
C GLU A 27 24.09 -1.00 -44.91
N PHE A 28 24.64 -2.20 -44.69
CA PHE A 28 26.07 -2.48 -44.85
C PHE A 28 26.54 -2.25 -46.29
N ALA A 29 25.77 -2.71 -47.29
CA ALA A 29 26.08 -2.50 -48.71
C ALA A 29 26.16 -1.00 -49.07
N ALA A 30 25.23 -0.18 -48.56
CA ALA A 30 25.24 1.27 -48.75
C ALA A 30 26.48 1.92 -48.09
N GLY A 31 26.90 1.44 -46.92
CA GLY A 31 28.13 1.88 -46.26
C GLY A 31 29.40 1.59 -47.05
N VAL A 32 29.53 0.38 -47.61
CA VAL A 32 30.67 -0.01 -48.46
C VAL A 32 30.71 0.81 -49.75
N LEU A 33 29.55 1.12 -50.35
CA LEU A 33 29.47 1.95 -51.55
C LEU A 33 29.98 3.37 -51.30
N ARG A 34 29.59 4.00 -50.18
CA ARG A 34 30.07 5.34 -49.77
C ARG A 34 31.58 5.38 -49.58
N LEU A 35 32.13 4.38 -48.86
CA LEU A 35 33.58 4.25 -48.67
C LEU A 35 34.34 4.05 -49.99
N ARG A 36 33.80 3.24 -50.91
CA ARG A 36 34.38 3.04 -52.25
C ARG A 36 34.38 4.32 -53.08
N ASN A 37 33.35 5.16 -52.92
CA ASN A 37 33.22 6.43 -53.62
C ASN A 37 34.11 7.53 -53.01
N GLY A 38 34.93 7.22 -51.99
CA GLY A 38 35.82 8.18 -51.35
C GLY A 38 35.10 9.13 -50.40
N GLU A 39 33.82 8.87 -50.08
CA GLU A 39 33.09 9.60 -49.08
C GLU A 39 33.56 9.09 -47.71
N ALA A 40 34.57 9.77 -47.15
CA ALA A 40 35.00 9.59 -45.77
C ALA A 40 33.76 9.57 -44.89
N ALA A 41 33.62 8.53 -44.06
CA ALA A 41 32.45 8.27 -43.24
C ALA A 41 31.97 9.58 -42.59
N ALA A 42 31.00 10.20 -43.26
CA ALA A 42 30.41 11.44 -42.79
C ALA A 42 29.70 11.03 -41.52
N SER A 43 30.26 11.49 -40.41
CA SER A 43 29.59 11.52 -39.13
C SER A 43 28.26 12.20 -39.39
N THR A 44 27.17 11.45 -39.37
CA THR A 44 25.83 12.02 -39.40
C THR A 44 25.68 12.89 -38.14
N PRO A 45 25.44 14.21 -38.22
CA PRO A 45 24.76 14.95 -37.17
C PRO A 45 23.25 14.70 -37.32
N PRO A 46 22.47 14.78 -36.23
CA PRO A 46 21.38 13.85 -35.95
C PRO A 46 20.14 14.11 -36.80
N ALA A 47 19.63 13.07 -37.46
CA ALA A 47 18.25 13.02 -37.92
C ALA A 47 17.57 11.83 -37.23
N ALA A 48 16.66 12.19 -36.31
CA ALA A 48 15.98 11.36 -35.32
C ALA A 48 16.92 10.74 -34.27
N ALA A 49 16.96 11.37 -33.09
CA ALA A 49 17.41 10.73 -31.86
C ALA A 49 16.50 9.52 -31.58
N ALA A 50 16.81 8.37 -32.20
CA ALA A 50 16.36 7.07 -31.74
C ALA A 50 17.19 6.75 -30.49
N SER A 51 16.58 7.09 -29.37
CA SER A 51 17.03 6.88 -28.02
C SER A 51 17.74 5.54 -27.85
N MET A 52 18.95 5.60 -27.32
CA MET A 52 19.52 4.51 -26.54
C MET A 52 18.42 3.91 -25.65
N PRO A 53 18.39 2.59 -25.39
CA PRO A 53 17.66 2.10 -24.23
C PRO A 53 18.36 2.72 -23.02
N THR A 54 17.82 3.85 -22.57
CA THR A 54 18.12 4.46 -21.30
C THR A 54 18.05 3.34 -20.27
N PRO A 55 19.06 3.17 -19.39
CA PRO A 55 18.91 2.31 -18.23
C PRO A 55 17.60 2.69 -17.58
N ALA A 56 16.66 1.75 -17.52
CA ALA A 56 15.35 2.00 -16.93
C ALA A 56 15.59 2.70 -15.59
N PRO A 57 15.02 3.90 -15.38
CA PRO A 57 15.28 4.65 -14.17
C PRO A 57 14.95 3.75 -13.00
N THR A 58 15.95 3.46 -12.17
CA THR A 58 15.73 2.82 -10.87
C THR A 58 14.63 3.64 -10.20
N PRO A 59 13.47 3.04 -9.87
CA PRO A 59 12.37 3.78 -9.27
C PRO A 59 12.93 4.52 -8.05
N ALA A 60 12.84 5.85 -8.07
CA ALA A 60 13.20 6.65 -6.92
C ALA A 60 12.48 6.06 -5.70
N PRO A 61 13.15 5.90 -4.54
CA PRO A 61 12.49 5.41 -3.34
C PRO A 61 11.23 6.24 -3.11
N GLN A 62 10.06 5.59 -3.17
CA GLN A 62 8.82 6.26 -2.78
C GLN A 62 9.05 6.84 -1.38
N PRO A 63 8.77 8.13 -1.15
CA PRO A 63 8.89 8.69 0.18
C PRO A 63 8.08 7.81 1.13
N ALA A 64 8.74 7.31 2.18
CA ALA A 64 8.07 6.53 3.20
C ALA A 64 6.82 7.31 3.64
N PRO A 65 5.66 6.63 3.79
CA PRO A 65 4.43 7.31 4.17
C PRO A 65 4.69 8.15 5.41
N THR A 66 4.52 9.46 5.28
CA THR A 66 4.70 10.38 6.39
C THR A 66 3.66 10.04 7.44
N LEU A 67 4.11 9.52 8.59
CA LEU A 67 3.28 9.27 9.75
C LEU A 67 2.71 10.62 10.20
N LYS A 68 1.40 10.79 10.08
CA LYS A 68 0.70 11.94 10.62
C LYS A 68 0.40 11.62 12.08
N GLU A 69 0.86 12.48 12.99
CA GLU A 69 0.41 12.41 14.38
C GLU A 69 -1.09 12.74 14.41
N ALA A 70 -1.89 11.80 14.93
CA ALA A 70 -3.30 12.06 15.17
C ALA A 70 -3.41 13.14 16.25
N SER A 71 -4.37 14.07 16.11
CA SER A 71 -4.67 14.98 17.21
C SER A 71 -5.06 14.16 18.44
N PRO A 72 -4.30 14.21 19.55
CA PRO A 72 -4.55 13.38 20.72
C PRO A 72 -5.90 13.72 21.37
N ASP A 73 -6.40 14.93 21.17
CA ASP A 73 -7.61 15.44 21.81
C ASP A 73 -8.86 14.63 21.43
N ALA A 74 -8.99 14.22 20.17
CA ALA A 74 -10.13 13.40 19.73
C ALA A 74 -10.11 12.00 20.37
N ALA A 75 -8.92 11.43 20.56
CA ALA A 75 -8.75 10.13 21.22
C ALA A 75 -9.05 10.23 22.72
N LEU A 76 -8.53 11.26 23.38
CA LEU A 76 -8.80 11.53 24.79
C LEU A 76 -10.28 11.84 25.03
N GLN A 77 -10.92 12.56 24.11
CA GLN A 77 -12.34 12.83 24.17
C GLN A 77 -13.18 11.56 24.06
N LEU A 78 -12.88 10.67 23.10
CA LEU A 78 -13.55 9.39 22.99
C LEU A 78 -13.37 8.55 24.27
N LEU A 79 -12.16 8.56 24.82
CA LEU A 79 -11.87 7.85 26.05
C LEU A 79 -12.67 8.42 27.24
N GLY A 80 -12.82 9.73 27.34
CA GLY A 80 -13.68 10.39 28.34
C GLY A 80 -15.17 10.10 28.17
N LEU A 81 -15.66 10.02 26.94
CA LEU A 81 -17.04 9.58 26.66
C LEU A 81 -17.26 8.15 27.15
N LEU A 82 -16.40 7.23 26.77
CA LEU A 82 -16.48 5.82 27.19
C LEU A 82 -16.33 5.65 28.71
N GLN A 83 -15.48 6.44 29.36
CA GLN A 83 -15.36 6.38 30.81
C GLN A 83 -16.61 6.90 31.50
N ARG A 84 -17.13 8.06 31.10
CA ARG A 84 -18.33 8.67 31.70
C ARG A 84 -19.57 7.80 31.53
N ASP A 85 -19.79 7.27 30.34
CA ASP A 85 -21.05 6.61 29.99
C ASP A 85 -20.99 5.08 30.21
N ALA A 86 -19.79 4.50 30.37
CA ALA A 86 -19.61 3.05 30.47
C ALA A 86 -18.62 2.58 31.54
N ARG A 87 -17.96 3.47 32.29
CA ARG A 87 -16.89 3.13 33.25
C ARG A 87 -15.79 2.26 32.62
N PHE A 88 -15.49 2.53 31.36
CA PHE A 88 -14.62 1.67 30.55
C PHE A 88 -13.22 1.49 31.15
N ILE A 89 -12.59 2.57 31.60
CA ILE A 89 -11.23 2.51 32.18
C ILE A 89 -11.29 1.77 33.51
N ASP A 90 -12.25 2.10 34.39
CA ASP A 90 -12.40 1.41 35.68
C ASP A 90 -12.49 -0.10 35.48
N PHE A 91 -13.28 -0.54 34.49
CA PHE A 91 -13.49 -1.97 34.23
C PHE A 91 -12.22 -2.66 33.68
N VAL A 92 -11.45 -1.99 32.83
CA VAL A 92 -10.25 -2.58 32.21
C VAL A 92 -9.06 -2.59 33.19
N GLU A 93 -8.96 -1.60 34.06
CA GLU A 93 -7.89 -1.49 35.06
C GLU A 93 -8.14 -2.36 36.31
N GLU A 94 -9.36 -2.85 36.52
CA GLU A 94 -9.71 -3.74 37.63
C GLU A 94 -9.07 -5.13 37.50
N ASP A 95 -8.49 -5.67 38.59
CA ASP A 95 -7.96 -7.04 38.59
C ASP A 95 -9.08 -8.07 38.81
N ILE A 96 -9.62 -8.55 37.69
CA ILE A 96 -10.78 -9.44 37.72
C ILE A 96 -10.47 -10.89 38.11
N LYS A 97 -9.20 -11.28 38.35
CA LYS A 97 -8.80 -12.70 38.53
C LYS A 97 -9.52 -13.44 39.66
N HIS A 98 -9.97 -12.71 40.66
CA HIS A 98 -10.56 -13.26 41.89
C HIS A 98 -12.09 -13.27 41.86
N TYR A 99 -12.68 -12.69 40.82
CA TYR A 99 -14.13 -12.60 40.67
C TYR A 99 -14.68 -13.85 39.98
N SER A 100 -15.93 -14.18 40.28
CA SER A 100 -16.63 -15.26 39.60
C SER A 100 -17.09 -14.80 38.21
N ASP A 101 -17.31 -15.75 37.30
CA ASP A 101 -17.91 -15.49 35.99
C ASP A 101 -19.29 -14.79 36.10
N ALA A 102 -20.03 -15.06 37.19
CA ALA A 102 -21.32 -14.43 37.45
C ALA A 102 -21.15 -12.93 37.76
N ASP A 103 -20.20 -12.58 38.63
CA ASP A 103 -19.92 -11.19 39.01
C ASP A 103 -19.35 -10.41 37.82
N ILE A 104 -18.40 -11.01 37.09
CA ILE A 104 -17.84 -10.45 35.86
C ILE A 104 -18.95 -10.26 34.83
N GLY A 105 -19.85 -11.24 34.67
CA GLY A 105 -20.96 -11.17 33.74
C GLY A 105 -21.95 -10.05 34.03
N VAL A 106 -22.14 -9.65 35.30
CA VAL A 106 -22.98 -8.51 35.67
C VAL A 106 -22.29 -7.21 35.26
N ALA A 107 -21.02 -7.02 35.65
CA ALA A 107 -20.26 -5.83 35.32
C ALA A 107 -20.06 -5.66 33.79
N ALA A 108 -19.71 -6.75 33.10
CA ALA A 108 -19.49 -6.74 31.65
C ALA A 108 -20.74 -6.35 30.86
N ARG A 109 -21.94 -6.75 31.31
CA ARG A 109 -23.20 -6.34 30.64
C ARG A 109 -23.42 -4.84 30.76
N LEU A 110 -23.21 -4.25 31.94
CA LEU A 110 -23.33 -2.82 32.17
C LEU A 110 -22.35 -2.02 31.30
N VAL A 111 -21.07 -2.39 31.33
CA VAL A 111 -20.01 -1.72 30.55
C VAL A 111 -20.26 -1.89 29.06
N HIS A 112 -20.64 -3.09 28.61
CA HIS A 112 -20.97 -3.35 27.21
C HIS A 112 -22.15 -2.49 26.73
N GLU A 113 -23.22 -2.38 27.52
CA GLU A 113 -24.37 -1.55 27.18
C GLU A 113 -23.98 -0.07 27.05
N GLY A 114 -23.25 0.46 28.03
CA GLY A 114 -22.75 1.85 28.01
C GLY A 114 -21.85 2.12 26.80
N CYS A 115 -20.86 1.26 26.54
CA CYS A 115 -19.97 1.39 25.39
C CYS A 115 -20.76 1.34 24.08
N ARG A 116 -21.71 0.41 23.96
CA ARG A 116 -22.55 0.24 22.77
C ARG A 116 -23.45 1.45 22.54
N ALA A 117 -24.00 2.06 23.58
CA ALA A 117 -24.79 3.28 23.49
C ALA A 117 -23.91 4.46 23.02
N THR A 118 -22.79 4.69 23.71
CA THR A 118 -21.81 5.76 23.41
C THR A 118 -21.34 5.69 21.95
N LEU A 119 -20.96 4.50 21.48
CA LEU A 119 -20.49 4.33 20.11
C LEU A 119 -21.59 4.62 19.08
N ARG A 120 -22.85 4.25 19.34
CA ARG A 120 -23.95 4.55 18.41
C ARG A 120 -24.35 6.02 18.40
N GLU A 121 -24.24 6.68 19.54
CA GLU A 121 -24.51 8.12 19.61
C GLU A 121 -23.52 8.89 18.73
N HIS A 122 -22.23 8.58 18.86
CA HIS A 122 -21.17 9.35 18.21
C HIS A 122 -20.70 8.82 16.86
N PHE A 123 -21.04 7.60 16.46
CA PHE A 123 -20.56 7.01 15.21
C PHE A 123 -21.67 6.30 14.44
N THR A 124 -21.62 6.41 13.10
CA THR A 124 -22.35 5.51 12.20
C THR A 124 -21.42 4.37 11.79
N ILE A 125 -21.48 3.25 12.52
CA ILE A 125 -20.63 2.07 12.28
C ILE A 125 -21.39 1.07 11.42
N LEU A 126 -20.84 0.75 10.25
CA LEU A 126 -21.43 -0.13 9.25
C LEU A 126 -20.47 -1.26 8.89
N PRO A 127 -20.98 -2.42 8.48
CA PRO A 127 -20.13 -3.49 7.98
C PRO A 127 -19.48 -3.07 6.64
N ILE A 128 -18.27 -3.55 6.38
CA ILE A 128 -17.62 -3.34 5.07
C ILE A 128 -18.32 -4.19 4.00
N ARG A 129 -18.70 -5.42 4.38
CA ARG A 129 -19.39 -6.39 3.54
C ARG A 129 -20.82 -6.65 4.00
N ASP A 130 -21.76 -6.61 3.08
CA ASP A 130 -23.18 -6.86 3.37
C ASP A 130 -23.51 -8.33 3.46
N GLU A 131 -22.72 -9.20 2.84
CA GLU A 131 -22.96 -10.65 2.91
C GLU A 131 -22.69 -11.20 4.32
N ALA A 132 -23.44 -12.24 4.68
CA ALA A 132 -23.31 -12.85 6.00
C ALA A 132 -21.95 -13.54 6.19
N GLU A 133 -21.48 -13.59 7.42
CA GLU A 133 -20.32 -14.41 7.77
C GLU A 133 -20.59 -15.89 7.42
N GLY A 134 -19.58 -16.57 6.88
CA GLY A 134 -19.67 -17.89 6.27
C GLY A 134 -20.08 -17.90 4.79
N SER A 135 -20.61 -16.80 4.25
CA SER A 135 -21.01 -16.74 2.83
C SER A 135 -19.80 -16.86 1.92
N ARG A 136 -19.95 -17.62 0.83
CA ARG A 136 -18.93 -17.76 -0.20
C ARG A 136 -18.91 -16.51 -1.09
N VAL A 137 -17.73 -15.94 -1.27
CA VAL A 137 -17.50 -14.75 -2.10
C VAL A 137 -16.29 -14.95 -3.00
N THR A 138 -16.32 -14.26 -4.14
CA THR A 138 -15.18 -14.17 -5.05
C THR A 138 -14.71 -12.73 -5.10
N LEU A 139 -13.47 -12.50 -4.68
CA LEU A 139 -12.81 -11.21 -4.75
C LEU A 139 -12.13 -11.10 -6.10
N ALA A 140 -12.62 -10.20 -6.95
CA ALA A 140 -12.04 -9.94 -8.26
C ALA A 140 -10.65 -9.30 -8.16
N GLU A 141 -9.93 -9.28 -9.28
CA GLU A 141 -8.71 -8.50 -9.39
C GLU A 141 -9.00 -7.01 -9.15
N GLY A 142 -8.11 -6.32 -8.44
CA GLY A 142 -8.30 -4.93 -8.03
C GLY A 142 -9.23 -4.71 -6.82
N PHE A 143 -9.52 -5.75 -6.03
CA PHE A 143 -10.23 -5.55 -4.76
C PHE A 143 -9.46 -4.60 -3.81
N ASP A 144 -10.19 -3.89 -2.95
CA ASP A 144 -9.60 -2.95 -2.00
C ASP A 144 -8.86 -3.69 -0.87
N ALA A 145 -7.53 -3.73 -0.98
CA ALA A 145 -6.66 -4.37 0.01
C ALA A 145 -6.55 -3.59 1.33
N SER A 146 -7.05 -2.35 1.41
CA SER A 146 -7.14 -1.59 2.66
C SER A 146 -8.38 -1.96 3.47
N ALA A 147 -9.46 -2.35 2.81
CA ALA A 147 -10.72 -2.74 3.43
C ALA A 147 -10.85 -4.26 3.64
N ILE A 148 -10.14 -5.07 2.86
CA ILE A 148 -10.27 -6.53 2.85
C ILE A 148 -8.91 -7.18 3.12
N ARG A 149 -8.84 -7.94 4.22
CA ARG A 149 -7.69 -8.78 4.54
C ARG A 149 -7.96 -10.22 4.11
N LEU A 150 -7.11 -10.77 3.24
CA LEU A 150 -7.11 -12.19 2.90
C LEU A 150 -6.47 -12.99 4.04
N THR A 151 -7.07 -14.12 4.40
CA THR A 151 -6.59 -15.03 5.45
C THR A 151 -6.52 -16.46 4.93
N GLY A 152 -5.49 -17.22 5.33
CA GLY A 152 -5.26 -18.59 4.88
C GLY A 152 -4.13 -18.71 3.86
N ASN A 153 -4.12 -19.79 3.07
CA ASN A 153 -3.12 -20.01 2.03
C ASN A 153 -3.46 -19.21 0.77
N VAL A 154 -2.94 -17.98 0.68
CA VAL A 154 -3.15 -17.09 -0.46
C VAL A 154 -2.01 -17.31 -1.46
N VAL A 155 -2.28 -18.08 -2.51
CA VAL A 155 -1.35 -18.32 -3.62
C VAL A 155 -1.95 -17.87 -4.94
N GLY A 156 -1.10 -17.40 -5.86
CA GLY A 156 -1.52 -16.93 -7.17
C GLY A 156 -1.99 -15.47 -7.17
N ARG A 157 -2.79 -15.12 -8.18
CA ARG A 157 -3.39 -13.79 -8.35
C ARG A 157 -4.91 -13.90 -8.28
N ALA A 158 -5.56 -12.80 -7.98
CA ALA A 158 -7.01 -12.70 -8.02
C ALA A 158 -7.54 -13.16 -9.41
N PRO A 159 -8.77 -13.70 -9.49
CA PRO A 159 -9.78 -13.72 -8.44
C PRO A 159 -9.52 -14.73 -7.32
N PHE A 160 -9.78 -14.33 -6.08
CA PHE A 160 -9.71 -15.20 -4.91
C PHE A 160 -11.12 -15.64 -4.48
N SER A 161 -11.32 -16.94 -4.26
CA SER A 161 -12.60 -17.49 -3.80
C SER A 161 -12.45 -18.00 -2.37
N GLY A 162 -13.35 -17.58 -1.47
CA GLY A 162 -13.31 -17.94 -0.07
C GLY A 162 -14.65 -17.70 0.63
N SER A 163 -14.68 -17.86 1.95
CA SER A 163 -15.84 -17.50 2.78
C SER A 163 -15.51 -16.28 3.64
N ILE A 164 -16.49 -15.39 3.84
CA ILE A 164 -16.32 -14.24 4.74
C ILE A 164 -16.19 -14.76 6.18
N SER A 165 -15.02 -14.58 6.80
CA SER A 165 -14.84 -14.93 8.22
C SER A 165 -15.36 -13.83 9.16
N HIS A 166 -15.24 -12.57 8.76
CA HIS A 166 -15.73 -11.40 9.49
C HIS A 166 -16.05 -10.31 8.49
N ARG A 167 -17.15 -9.58 8.68
CA ARG A 167 -17.65 -8.59 7.70
C ARG A 167 -16.85 -7.29 7.66
N GLY A 168 -15.98 -7.09 8.64
CA GLY A 168 -15.27 -5.84 8.86
C GLY A 168 -16.21 -4.74 9.36
N TRP A 169 -15.62 -3.66 9.88
CA TRP A 169 -16.36 -2.48 10.31
C TRP A 169 -15.74 -1.25 9.65
N ARG A 170 -16.57 -0.33 9.19
CA ARG A 170 -16.20 1.02 8.78
C ARG A 170 -17.03 2.03 9.54
N VAL A 171 -16.46 3.22 9.71
CA VAL A 171 -17.18 4.38 10.21
C VAL A 171 -17.55 5.24 9.01
N ASP A 172 -18.84 5.50 8.83
CA ASP A 172 -19.38 6.35 7.76
C ASP A 172 -19.52 7.81 8.22
N GLU A 173 -19.81 8.01 9.51
CA GLU A 173 -20.01 9.33 10.11
C GLU A 173 -19.47 9.38 11.54
N VAL A 174 -18.93 10.55 11.93
CA VAL A 174 -18.41 10.86 13.27
C VAL A 174 -19.10 12.12 13.80
N ARG A 175 -19.64 12.03 15.02
CA ARG A 175 -20.43 13.08 15.71
C ARG A 175 -19.93 13.28 17.13
N LEU A 176 -18.65 13.63 17.28
CA LEU A 176 -18.07 13.93 18.58
C LEU A 176 -18.50 15.32 19.08
N PRO A 177 -18.70 15.51 20.39
CA PRO A 177 -18.95 16.83 20.97
C PRO A 177 -17.82 17.82 20.65
N LYS A 178 -18.10 19.12 20.70
CA LYS A 178 -17.05 20.13 20.54
C LYS A 178 -16.29 20.32 21.86
N LEU A 179 -14.97 20.35 21.80
CA LEU A 179 -14.13 20.73 22.94
C LEU A 179 -14.01 22.25 23.02
N THR A 180 -13.90 22.77 24.24
CA THR A 180 -13.56 24.17 24.48
C THR A 180 -12.06 24.27 24.77
N ASP A 181 -11.41 25.38 24.39
CA ASP A 181 -9.96 25.57 24.58
C ASP A 181 -9.54 25.52 26.06
N SER A 182 -10.46 25.80 26.98
CA SER A 182 -10.23 25.74 28.43
C SER A 182 -10.32 24.34 29.03
N HIS A 183 -10.78 23.34 28.28
CA HIS A 183 -10.95 21.98 28.80
C HIS A 183 -9.64 21.19 28.74
N ASN A 184 -9.16 20.74 29.89
CA ASN A 184 -8.01 19.84 29.95
C ASN A 184 -8.42 18.42 29.57
N ALA A 185 -8.36 18.08 28.28
CA ALA A 185 -8.71 16.77 27.75
C ALA A 185 -7.88 15.61 28.34
N LYS A 186 -6.76 15.89 29.01
CA LYS A 186 -5.95 14.85 29.68
C LYS A 186 -6.58 14.34 30.98
N VAL A 187 -7.54 15.08 31.55
CA VAL A 187 -8.29 14.63 32.73
C VAL A 187 -9.53 13.90 32.24
N ILE A 188 -9.42 12.58 32.13
CA ILE A 188 -10.50 11.72 31.60
C ILE A 188 -11.66 11.56 32.59
N ALA A 189 -11.34 11.37 33.87
CA ALA A 189 -12.28 11.40 34.97
C ALA A 189 -11.65 12.16 36.14
N PRO A 190 -12.32 13.18 36.71
CA PRO A 190 -11.80 13.91 37.86
C PRO A 190 -11.86 13.03 39.12
N ALA A 191 -10.94 13.25 40.06
CA ALA A 191 -11.02 12.65 41.38
C ALA A 191 -12.10 13.37 42.22
N GLU A 192 -12.94 12.59 42.89
CA GLU A 192 -13.99 13.10 43.78
C GLU A 192 -13.51 13.03 45.23
N VAL A 193 -13.72 14.12 46.00
CA VAL A 193 -13.34 14.22 47.42
C VAL A 193 -14.56 14.72 48.20
N GLU A 194 -15.04 13.93 49.14
CA GLU A 194 -16.12 14.28 50.06
C GLU A 194 -15.56 15.00 51.31
N LEU A 195 -16.27 15.99 51.84
CA LEU A 195 -15.89 16.82 53.01
C LEU A 195 -16.91 16.68 54.15
#